data_AF-A0A380K7Y8-F1
#
_entry.id   AF-A0A380K7Y8-F1
#
_cell.length_a   1.000
_cell.length_b   1.000
_cell.length_c   1.000
_cell.angle_alpha   90.00
_cell.angle_beta   90.00
_cell.angle_gamma   90.00
#
_symmetry.space_group_name_H-M   'P 1'
#
loop_
_entity.id
_entity.type
_entity.pdbx_description
1 polymer ?
#
loop_
_entity_poly.entity_id
_entity_poly.type
_entity_poly.pdbx_seq_one_letter_code
_entity_poly.pdbx_strand_id
1 'polypeptide(L)'
;MLSDNKESIVVEPVKEKVTIYDNPTSVLTNNPTFDKQLFNLNNFHHLSPKVSDNKFSDALNLDIYSRGMGGLGLPGDLSSMSRFVKVAFTKLNAVADSSEASSVNQFFHILKSVEQQKGLCYVDESDGYEYTIYSSCMNADKEIYYYTTYK
;
A
#
# COMPACT_ATOMS: atom_id res chain seq x y z
N MET A 1 10.07 -6.04 -7.93
CA MET A 1 8.76 -6.43 -8.47
C MET A 1 8.84 -6.31 -9.99
N LEU A 2 8.30 -7.29 -10.71
CA LEU A 2 8.10 -7.23 -12.15
C LEU A 2 6.61 -7.36 -12.41
N SER A 3 6.10 -6.65 -13.41
CA SER A 3 4.68 -6.66 -13.75
C SER A 3 4.49 -6.52 -15.26
N ASP A 4 3.43 -7.15 -15.76
CA ASP A 4 2.86 -6.88 -17.07
C ASP A 4 1.36 -6.50 -16.94
N ASN A 5 0.60 -6.59 -18.02
CA ASN A 5 -0.84 -6.26 -18.01
C ASN A 5 -1.74 -7.34 -17.37
N LYS A 6 -1.18 -8.48 -16.95
CA LYS A 6 -1.92 -9.61 -16.38
C LYS A 6 -1.53 -9.89 -14.95
N GLU A 7 -0.24 -9.83 -14.64
CA GLU A 7 0.28 -10.32 -13.38
C GLU A 7 1.48 -9.52 -12.86
N SER A 8 1.81 -9.79 -11.59
CA SER A 8 3.02 -9.30 -10.96
C SER A 8 3.71 -10.43 -10.23
N ILE A 9 5.04 -10.37 -10.22
CA ILE A 9 5.90 -11.25 -9.43
C ILE A 9 6.88 -10.44 -8.58
N VAL A 10 7.34 -11.07 -7.49
CA VAL A 10 8.40 -10.54 -6.64
C VAL A 10 9.60 -11.49 -6.73
N VAL A 11 10.78 -10.92 -6.99
CA VAL A 11 12.04 -11.66 -7.09
C VAL A 11 12.93 -11.18 -5.95
N GLU A 12 13.23 -12.06 -5.01
CA GLU A 12 14.07 -11.77 -3.83
C GLU A 12 15.30 -12.67 -3.81
N PRO A 13 16.52 -12.11 -3.94
CA PRO A 13 17.75 -12.86 -3.65
C PRO A 13 17.90 -12.99 -2.13
N VAL A 14 17.56 -14.16 -1.60
CA VAL A 14 17.80 -14.51 -0.19
C VAL A 14 19.09 -15.32 -0.07
N LYS A 15 19.62 -15.48 1.16
CA LYS A 15 20.93 -16.11 1.43
C LYS A 15 21.15 -17.44 0.68
N GLU A 16 20.10 -18.24 0.56
CA GLU A 16 20.16 -19.60 0.02
C GLU A 16 19.87 -19.68 -1.48
N LYS A 17 19.06 -18.75 -2.02
CA LYS A 17 18.55 -18.81 -3.39
C LYS A 17 17.91 -17.49 -3.82
N VAL A 18 17.67 -17.37 -5.12
CA VAL A 18 16.68 -16.41 -5.63
C VAL A 18 15.30 -17.04 -5.48
N THR A 19 14.42 -16.41 -4.73
CA THR A 19 13.01 -16.82 -4.59
C THR A 19 12.14 -15.94 -5.49
N ILE A 20 11.23 -16.58 -6.22
CA ILE A 20 10.23 -15.91 -7.05
C ILE A 20 8.86 -16.20 -6.43
N TYR A 21 8.06 -15.17 -6.22
CA TYR A 21 6.71 -15.26 -5.68
C TYR A 21 5.70 -14.66 -6.65
N ASP A 22 4.56 -15.31 -6.81
CA ASP A 22 3.38 -14.69 -7.41
C ASP A 22 2.89 -13.58 -6.47
N ASN A 23 2.53 -12.43 -7.03
CA ASN A 23 2.09 -11.27 -6.27
C ASN A 23 0.64 -10.90 -6.59
N PRO A 24 -0.34 -11.54 -5.93
CA PRO A 24 -1.77 -11.26 -6.18
C PRO A 24 -2.19 -9.86 -5.73
N THR A 25 -1.43 -9.23 -4.84
CA THR A 25 -1.69 -7.85 -4.40
C THR A 25 -1.17 -6.81 -5.40
N SER A 26 -0.19 -7.22 -6.22
CA SER A 26 0.61 -6.38 -7.11
C SER A 26 1.09 -5.07 -6.44
N VAL A 27 1.49 -5.18 -5.16
CA VAL A 27 2.20 -4.17 -4.38
C VAL A 27 3.46 -4.79 -3.76
N LEU A 28 4.46 -3.98 -3.42
CA LEU A 28 5.68 -4.42 -2.75
C LEU A 28 6.26 -3.26 -1.93
N THR A 29 6.85 -3.55 -0.77
CA THR A 29 7.64 -2.57 0.00
C THR A 29 9.08 -3.05 0.20
N ASN A 30 9.58 -3.11 1.44
CA ASN A 30 10.98 -3.41 1.75
C ASN A 30 11.06 -4.72 2.53
N ASN A 31 11.81 -4.77 3.63
CA ASN A 31 11.88 -5.94 4.51
C ASN A 31 10.64 -6.05 5.41
N PRO A 32 10.29 -7.25 5.90
CA PRO A 32 10.91 -8.57 5.68
C PRO A 32 10.52 -9.16 4.31
N THR A 33 10.86 -10.43 4.06
CA THR A 33 10.54 -11.16 2.82
C THR A 33 9.06 -11.09 2.45
N PHE A 34 8.76 -11.14 1.15
CA PHE A 34 7.42 -10.95 0.62
C PHE A 34 6.37 -11.92 1.16
N ASP A 35 6.73 -13.18 1.42
CA ASP A 35 5.86 -14.18 2.05
C ASP A 35 5.33 -13.72 3.43
N LYS A 36 6.17 -13.07 4.22
CA LYS A 36 5.79 -12.52 5.54
C LYS A 36 4.91 -11.28 5.39
N GLN A 37 5.20 -10.42 4.42
CA GLN A 37 4.35 -9.27 4.10
C GLN A 37 2.93 -9.74 3.73
N LEU A 38 2.84 -10.74 2.85
CA LEU A 38 1.58 -11.33 2.42
C LEU A 38 0.86 -12.03 3.58
N PHE A 39 1.57 -12.84 4.38
CA PHE A 39 1.00 -13.52 5.54
C PHE A 39 0.45 -12.53 6.59
N ASN A 40 1.09 -11.39 6.77
CA ASN A 40 0.64 -10.36 7.71
C ASN A 40 -0.72 -9.75 7.35
N LEU A 41 -1.15 -9.81 6.08
CA LEU A 41 -2.49 -9.34 5.69
C LEU A 41 -3.61 -10.10 6.42
N ASN A 42 -3.36 -11.32 6.90
CA ASN A 42 -4.32 -12.07 7.71
C ASN A 42 -4.74 -11.31 8.97
N ASN A 43 -3.87 -10.51 9.58
CA ASN A 43 -4.20 -9.70 10.76
C ASN A 43 -5.22 -8.59 10.47
N PHE A 44 -5.38 -8.22 9.19
CA PHE A 44 -6.18 -7.08 8.73
C PHE A 44 -7.40 -7.53 7.91
N HIS A 45 -7.75 -8.82 7.95
CA HIS A 45 -8.86 -9.38 7.17
C HIS A 45 -10.23 -8.76 7.51
N HIS A 46 -10.34 -8.09 8.66
CA HIS A 46 -11.55 -7.42 9.14
C HIS A 46 -11.74 -6.01 8.57
N LEU A 47 -10.70 -5.41 7.97
CA LEU A 47 -10.78 -4.06 7.42
C LEU A 47 -11.77 -3.99 6.25
N SER A 48 -12.52 -2.89 6.16
CA SER A 48 -13.48 -2.66 5.10
C SER A 48 -13.61 -1.18 4.74
N PRO A 49 -13.83 -0.83 3.45
CA PRO A 49 -14.22 0.53 3.08
C PRO A 49 -15.63 0.91 3.58
N LYS A 50 -16.42 -0.08 4.02
CA LYS A 50 -17.77 0.11 4.59
C LYS A 50 -17.72 -0.10 6.09
N VAL A 51 -18.54 0.65 6.82
CA VAL A 51 -18.67 0.44 8.27
C VAL A 51 -19.45 -0.84 8.53
N SER A 52 -18.99 -1.64 9.50
CA SER A 52 -19.68 -2.84 9.95
C SER A 52 -20.77 -2.51 10.96
N ASP A 53 -21.75 -3.41 11.09
CA ASP A 53 -22.67 -3.40 12.22
C ASP A 53 -21.93 -3.53 13.56
N ASN A 54 -22.60 -3.15 14.65
CA ASN A 54 -22.08 -3.32 16.00
C ASN A 54 -21.93 -4.82 16.32
N LYS A 55 -20.68 -5.29 16.40
CA LYS A 55 -20.32 -6.67 16.76
C LYS A 55 -19.74 -6.79 18.17
N PHE A 56 -19.73 -5.71 18.96
CA PHE A 56 -19.12 -5.73 20.29
C PHE A 56 -19.97 -6.53 21.28
N SER A 57 -21.25 -6.20 21.38
CA SER A 57 -22.23 -6.88 22.23
C SER A 57 -23.64 -6.38 21.94
N ASP A 58 -24.63 -7.27 21.97
CA ASP A 58 -26.06 -6.92 21.86
C ASP A 58 -26.58 -6.15 23.09
N ALA A 59 -25.81 -6.11 24.18
CA ALA A 59 -26.17 -5.37 25.40
C ALA A 59 -25.93 -3.85 25.29
N LEU A 60 -25.15 -3.41 24.29
CA LEU A 60 -24.77 -2.01 24.10
C LEU A 60 -25.16 -1.58 22.69
N ASN A 61 -26.02 -0.56 22.55
CA ASN A 61 -26.31 0.03 21.25
C ASN A 61 -25.25 1.10 20.92
N LEU A 62 -24.15 0.70 20.29
CA LEU A 62 -23.04 1.59 19.93
C LEU A 62 -23.26 2.24 18.56
N ASP A 63 -23.18 3.56 18.51
CA ASP A 63 -23.39 4.33 17.29
C ASP A 63 -22.12 4.46 16.42
N ILE A 64 -22.34 4.53 15.11
CA ILE A 64 -21.32 4.95 14.14
C ILE A 64 -21.30 6.48 14.10
N TYR A 65 -20.23 7.09 14.61
CA TYR A 65 -20.12 8.55 14.69
C TYR A 65 -19.25 9.19 13.60
N SER A 66 -18.55 8.38 12.79
CA SER A 66 -17.67 8.89 11.72
C SER A 66 -17.70 7.99 10.49
N ARG A 67 -17.43 8.59 9.33
CA ARG A 67 -17.15 7.85 8.09
C ARG A 67 -15.74 7.24 8.17
N GLY A 68 -15.55 6.10 7.50
CA GLY A 68 -14.26 5.42 7.47
C GLY A 68 -13.99 4.51 8.68
N MET A 69 -14.93 4.39 9.64
CA MET A 69 -14.77 3.50 10.80
C MET A 69 -14.62 2.01 10.43
N GLY A 70 -14.97 1.61 9.20
CA GLY A 70 -14.69 0.27 8.69
C GLY A 70 -13.19 -0.04 8.51
N GLY A 71 -12.36 1.00 8.39
CA GLY A 71 -10.90 0.89 8.29
C GLY A 71 -10.18 0.99 9.63
N LEU A 72 -10.90 0.98 10.77
CA LEU A 72 -10.26 0.98 12.09
C LEU A 72 -9.35 -0.24 12.24
N GLY A 73 -8.10 -0.01 12.62
CA GLY A 73 -7.04 -1.03 12.66
C GLY A 73 -6.05 -0.93 11.49
N LEU A 74 -6.34 -0.14 10.45
CA LEU A 74 -5.37 0.11 9.38
C LEU A 74 -4.15 0.86 9.94
N PRO A 75 -2.91 0.36 9.75
CA PRO A 75 -1.73 0.97 10.34
C PRO A 75 -1.37 2.29 9.63
N GLY A 76 -0.88 3.25 10.43
CA GLY A 76 -0.57 4.61 9.99
C GLY A 76 0.91 5.00 10.04
N ASP A 77 1.78 4.15 10.58
CA ASP A 77 3.22 4.40 10.67
C ASP A 77 3.95 4.13 9.34
N LEU A 78 5.23 4.53 9.28
CA LEU A 78 6.06 4.47 8.08
C LEU A 78 6.82 3.15 7.90
N SER A 79 6.66 2.17 8.80
CA SER A 79 7.36 0.90 8.67
C SER A 79 6.97 0.18 7.37
N SER A 80 7.90 -0.63 6.86
CA SER A 80 7.71 -1.38 5.63
C SER A 80 6.45 -2.27 5.65
N MET A 81 6.19 -2.96 6.76
CA MET A 81 5.00 -3.80 6.94
C MET A 81 3.72 -2.98 6.98
N SER A 82 3.71 -1.86 7.71
CA SER A 82 2.55 -0.96 7.78
C SER A 82 2.24 -0.34 6.43
N ARG A 83 3.26 0.14 5.71
CA ARG A 83 3.10 0.63 4.33
C ARG A 83 2.57 -0.46 3.41
N PHE A 84 3.03 -1.70 3.52
CA PHE A 84 2.53 -2.80 2.70
C PHE A 84 1.03 -3.03 2.91
N VAL A 85 0.59 -3.13 4.17
CA VAL A 85 -0.84 -3.29 4.52
C VAL A 85 -1.65 -2.10 3.99
N LYS A 86 -1.18 -0.87 4.23
CA LYS A 86 -1.87 0.36 3.84
C LYS A 86 -2.01 0.49 2.33
N VAL A 87 -0.95 0.26 1.57
CA VAL A 87 -1.01 0.36 0.10
C VAL A 87 -1.79 -0.79 -0.51
N ALA A 88 -1.69 -2.01 0.03
CA ALA A 88 -2.49 -3.15 -0.43
C ALA A 88 -3.98 -2.88 -0.24
N PHE A 89 -4.39 -2.46 0.96
CA PHE A 89 -5.78 -2.10 1.25
C PHE A 89 -6.26 -0.95 0.36
N THR A 90 -5.46 0.11 0.22
CA THR A 90 -5.80 1.28 -0.61
C THR A 90 -5.98 0.88 -2.07
N LYS A 91 -5.05 0.10 -2.64
CA LYS A 91 -5.09 -0.34 -4.04
C LYS A 91 -6.28 -1.27 -4.31
N LEU A 92 -6.48 -2.29 -3.49
CA LEU A 92 -7.52 -3.31 -3.71
C LEU A 92 -8.95 -2.78 -3.53
N ASN A 93 -9.10 -1.61 -2.91
CA ASN A 93 -10.38 -0.92 -2.76
C ASN A 93 -10.47 0.39 -3.57
N ALA A 94 -9.45 0.71 -4.37
CA ALA A 94 -9.43 1.89 -5.21
C ALA A 94 -10.45 1.76 -6.35
N VAL A 95 -11.08 2.88 -6.72
CA VAL A 95 -12.00 2.95 -7.86
C VAL A 95 -11.46 4.00 -8.82
N ALA A 96 -11.31 3.61 -10.08
CA ALA A 96 -10.98 4.48 -11.20
C ALA A 96 -11.82 4.05 -12.40
N ASP A 97 -12.08 4.98 -13.31
CA ASP A 97 -12.61 4.64 -14.63
C ASP A 97 -11.48 4.17 -15.57
N SER A 98 -11.84 3.70 -16.76
CA SER A 98 -10.88 3.14 -17.72
C SER A 98 -10.08 4.19 -18.51
N SER A 99 -10.22 5.48 -18.21
CA SER A 99 -9.40 6.50 -18.85
C SER A 99 -8.00 6.53 -18.26
N GLU A 100 -7.02 6.86 -19.10
CA GLU A 100 -5.64 7.03 -18.67
C GLU A 100 -5.50 8.10 -17.58
N ALA A 101 -6.16 9.24 -17.74
CA ALA A 101 -6.10 10.33 -16.77
C ALA A 101 -6.60 9.88 -15.39
N SER A 102 -7.72 9.15 -15.34
CA SER A 102 -8.27 8.60 -14.10
C SER A 102 -7.36 7.54 -13.48
N SER A 103 -6.85 6.61 -14.29
CA SER A 103 -5.94 5.56 -13.85
C SER A 103 -4.62 6.10 -13.30
N VAL A 104 -3.98 7.03 -14.02
CA VAL A 104 -2.73 7.68 -13.60
C VAL A 104 -2.95 8.50 -12.33
N ASN A 105 -4.04 9.28 -12.26
CA ASN A 105 -4.37 10.06 -11.07
C ASN A 105 -4.59 9.16 -9.85
N GLN A 106 -5.38 8.09 -10.00
CA GLN A 106 -5.64 7.13 -8.93
C GLN A 106 -4.36 6.42 -8.49
N PHE A 107 -3.48 6.06 -9.42
CA PHE A 107 -2.18 5.47 -9.13
C PHE A 107 -1.34 6.35 -8.20
N PHE A 108 -1.23 7.66 -8.50
CA PHE A 108 -0.51 8.59 -7.62
C PHE A 108 -1.20 8.79 -6.27
N HIS A 109 -2.54 8.78 -6.21
CA HIS A 109 -3.25 8.82 -4.93
C HIS A 109 -3.04 7.56 -4.08
N ILE A 110 -2.90 6.39 -4.71
CA ILE A 110 -2.52 5.15 -4.01
C ILE A 110 -1.11 5.28 -3.44
N LEU A 111 -0.13 5.77 -4.21
CA LEU A 111 1.22 5.98 -3.69
C LEU A 111 1.28 7.02 -2.57
N LYS A 112 0.52 8.12 -2.67
CA LYS A 112 0.40 9.13 -1.62
C LYS A 112 -0.10 8.57 -0.28
N SER A 113 -0.86 7.46 -0.29
CA SER A 113 -1.29 6.82 0.96
C SER A 113 -0.12 6.33 1.82
N VAL A 114 1.03 6.07 1.23
CA VAL A 114 2.25 5.56 1.89
C VAL A 114 3.48 6.42 1.63
N GLU A 115 3.27 7.65 1.15
CA GLU A 115 4.32 8.65 1.01
C GLU A 115 4.92 8.95 2.38
N GLN A 116 6.25 9.07 2.43
CA GLN A 116 6.97 9.48 3.62
C GLN A 116 7.21 10.99 3.58
N GLN A 117 6.59 11.72 4.50
CA GLN A 117 6.84 13.14 4.65
C GLN A 117 8.15 13.39 5.40
N LYS A 118 8.93 14.36 4.91
CA LYS A 118 10.20 14.73 5.53
C LYS A 118 9.96 15.17 6.97
N GLY A 119 10.70 14.57 7.91
CA GLY A 119 10.58 14.83 9.35
C GLY A 119 10.00 13.65 10.16
N LEU A 120 9.41 12.66 9.50
CA LEU A 120 8.71 11.56 10.19
C LEU A 120 9.55 10.29 10.38
N CYS A 121 10.67 10.16 9.66
CA CYS A 121 11.61 9.05 9.80
C CYS A 121 13.03 9.61 9.79
N TYR A 122 13.67 9.69 10.97
CA TYR A 122 15.05 10.13 11.10
C TYR A 122 16.01 8.97 10.78
N VAL A 123 17.14 9.30 10.15
CA VAL A 123 18.16 8.35 9.71
C VAL A 123 19.49 8.77 10.32
N ASP A 124 19.85 8.13 11.44
CA ASP A 124 21.01 8.44 12.29
C ASP A 124 22.31 8.53 11.48
N GLU A 125 22.55 7.59 10.54
CA GLU A 125 23.80 7.52 9.79
C GLU A 125 24.03 8.72 8.86
N SER A 126 22.95 9.41 8.50
CA SER A 126 22.98 10.54 7.58
C SER A 126 22.70 11.89 8.25
N ASP A 127 22.40 11.88 9.56
CA ASP A 127 21.81 13.02 10.28
C ASP A 127 20.66 13.65 9.48
N GLY A 128 19.80 12.79 8.91
CA GLY A 128 18.86 13.12 7.86
C GLY A 128 17.49 12.53 8.12
N TYR A 129 16.58 12.69 7.15
CA TYR A 129 15.26 12.08 7.19
C TYR A 129 15.03 11.28 5.92
N GLU A 130 14.42 10.10 6.06
CA GLU A 130 13.82 9.39 4.94
C GLU A 130 12.53 10.12 4.52
N TYR A 131 12.37 10.30 3.22
CA TYR A 131 11.17 10.87 2.62
C TYR A 131 11.02 10.38 1.17
N THR A 132 9.81 10.44 0.63
CA THR A 132 9.56 10.08 -0.76
C THR A 132 10.14 11.14 -1.70
N ILE A 133 11.30 10.88 -2.29
CA ILE A 133 11.99 11.83 -3.19
C ILE A 133 11.18 12.09 -4.47
N TYR A 134 10.62 11.02 -5.05
CA TYR A 134 9.75 11.07 -6.22
C TYR A 134 8.80 9.88 -6.24
N SER A 135 7.73 9.98 -7.03
CA SER A 135 6.83 8.88 -7.38
C SER A 135 6.74 8.78 -8.90
N SER A 136 6.66 7.57 -9.44
CA SER A 136 6.52 7.35 -10.89
C SER A 136 5.46 6.33 -11.24
N CYS A 137 4.89 6.47 -12.43
CA CYS A 137 3.86 5.60 -12.99
C CYS A 137 4.21 5.34 -14.47
N MET A 138 4.18 4.07 -14.88
CA MET A 138 4.42 3.68 -16.27
C MET A 138 3.10 3.20 -16.89
N ASN A 139 2.73 3.79 -18.02
CA ASN A 139 1.73 3.21 -18.91
C ASN A 139 2.47 2.42 -20.00
N ALA A 140 2.52 1.10 -19.86
CA ALA A 140 3.23 0.23 -20.79
C ALA A 140 2.54 0.12 -22.17
N ASP A 141 1.22 0.25 -22.24
CA ASP A 141 0.47 0.17 -23.51
C ASP A 141 0.74 1.37 -24.42
N LYS A 142 1.00 2.54 -23.81
CA LYS A 142 1.30 3.79 -24.53
C LYS A 142 2.78 4.19 -24.47
N GLU A 143 3.60 3.42 -23.77
CA GLU A 143 5.03 3.70 -23.55
C GLU A 143 5.28 5.09 -22.89
N ILE A 144 4.39 5.51 -21.99
CA ILE A 144 4.48 6.81 -21.29
C ILE A 144 4.97 6.63 -19.87
N TYR A 145 5.97 7.44 -19.49
CA TYR A 145 6.50 7.51 -18.13
C TYR A 145 6.09 8.81 -17.45
N TYR A 146 5.26 8.72 -16.41
CA TYR A 146 4.85 9.83 -15.55
C TYR A 146 5.69 9.85 -14.28
N TYR A 147 5.98 11.04 -13.76
CA TYR A 147 6.58 11.19 -12.45
C TYR A 147 6.20 12.52 -11.80
N THR A 148 6.29 12.55 -10.48
CA THR A 148 6.23 13.75 -9.65
C THR A 148 7.34 13.70 -8.63
N THR A 149 7.81 14.85 -8.17
CA THR A 149 8.86 14.95 -7.16
C THR A 149 8.27 15.45 -5.85
N TYR A 150 9.03 15.34 -4.75
CA TYR A 150 8.65 15.93 -3.48
C TYR A 150 8.47 17.46 -3.55
N LYS A 151 9.17 18.12 -4.48
CA LYS A 151 9.10 19.56 -4.76
C LYS A 151 8.12 19.87 -5.87
#